data_AF-A0A5C8JEF5-F1
#
_entry.id   AF-A0A5C8JEF5-F1
#
_cell.length_a   1.000
_cell.length_b   1.000
_cell.length_c   1.000
_cell.angle_alpha   90.00
_cell.angle_beta   90.00
_cell.angle_gamma   90.00
#
_symmetry.space_group_name_H-M   'P 1'
#
loop_
_entity.id
_entity.type
_entity.pdbx_description
1 polymer ?
#
loop_
_entity_poly.entity_id
_entity_poly.type
_entity_poly.pdbx_seq_one_letter_code
_entity_poly.pdbx_strand_id
1 'polypeptide(L)'
;MTALYLERFLNYGLTSAELQSGRPIIGIAQTGNDLVPCDRHHLALADRVKAGIRDSGGIPLEFPVHPLQETGNVRATPSSSCPM
;
A
#
# COMPACT_ATOMS: atom_id res chain seq x y z
N MET A 1 -22.60 -12.17 -14.89
CA MET A 1 -21.44 -12.82 -14.24
C MET A 1 -20.45 -11.82 -13.61
N THR A 2 -20.74 -10.51 -13.65
CA THR A 2 -19.90 -9.40 -13.13
C THR A 2 -20.30 -8.90 -11.74
N ALA A 3 -21.51 -9.22 -11.26
CA ALA A 3 -22.01 -8.73 -9.97
C ALA A 3 -21.07 -9.14 -8.83
N LEU A 4 -20.82 -10.46 -8.69
CA LEU A 4 -20.12 -11.06 -7.55
C LEU A 4 -18.70 -10.51 -7.30
N TYR A 5 -17.97 -10.13 -8.36
CA TYR A 5 -16.61 -9.57 -8.24
C TYR A 5 -16.61 -8.11 -7.75
N LEU A 6 -17.65 -7.33 -8.05
CA LEU A 6 -17.74 -5.93 -7.66
C LEU A 6 -18.15 -5.76 -6.20
N GLU A 7 -19.04 -6.62 -5.71
CA GLU A 7 -19.70 -6.47 -4.40
C GLU A 7 -18.70 -6.42 -3.24
N ARG A 8 -17.57 -7.14 -3.37
CA ARG A 8 -16.54 -7.14 -2.34
C ARG A 8 -15.77 -5.81 -2.28
N PHE A 9 -15.51 -5.19 -3.42
CA PHE A 9 -14.80 -3.91 -3.50
C PHE A 9 -15.68 -2.73 -3.07
N LEU A 10 -17.00 -2.82 -3.25
CA LEU A 10 -17.95 -1.81 -2.78
C LEU A 10 -17.97 -1.66 -1.24
N ASN A 11 -17.67 -2.73 -0.50
CA ASN A 11 -17.65 -2.70 0.97
C ASN A 11 -16.55 -1.80 1.55
N TYR A 12 -15.51 -1.51 0.78
CA TYR A 12 -14.35 -0.74 1.24
C TYR A 12 -14.37 0.72 0.73
N GLY A 13 -15.53 1.20 0.28
CA GLY A 13 -15.72 2.60 -0.11
C GLY A 13 -15.46 2.92 -1.57
N LEU A 14 -15.24 1.92 -2.44
CA LEU A 14 -15.26 2.12 -3.89
C LEU A 14 -16.71 2.17 -4.39
N THR A 15 -17.00 3.05 -5.34
CA THR A 15 -18.36 3.15 -5.90
C THR A 15 -18.51 2.28 -7.14
N SER A 16 -19.75 1.83 -7.40
CA SER A 16 -20.07 1.09 -8.62
C SER A 16 -19.78 1.92 -9.87
N ALA A 17 -20.00 3.23 -9.80
CA ALA A 17 -19.68 4.18 -10.85
C ALA A 17 -18.18 4.20 -11.17
N GLU A 18 -17.31 4.20 -10.16
CA GLU A 18 -15.86 4.18 -10.38
C GLU A 18 -15.40 2.86 -11.01
N LEU A 19 -15.83 1.72 -10.48
CA LEU A 19 -15.45 0.41 -11.01
C LEU A 19 -15.96 0.15 -12.44
N GLN A 20 -17.08 0.76 -12.82
CA GLN A 20 -17.69 0.61 -14.16
C GLN A 20 -17.33 1.75 -15.13
N SER A 21 -16.64 2.81 -14.66
CA SER A 21 -16.28 3.98 -15.47
C SER A 21 -15.20 3.72 -16.52
N GLY A 22 -14.59 2.53 -16.54
CA GLY A 22 -13.46 2.21 -17.43
C GLY A 22 -12.15 2.90 -17.05
N ARG A 23 -12.10 3.59 -15.90
CA ARG A 23 -10.87 4.18 -15.34
C ARG A 23 -9.82 3.07 -15.09
N PRO A 24 -8.53 3.36 -15.32
CA PRO A 24 -7.48 2.38 -15.07
C PRO A 24 -7.38 2.08 -13.56
N ILE A 25 -7.33 0.78 -13.24
CA ILE A 25 -7.09 0.30 -11.87
C ILE A 25 -5.58 0.15 -11.69
N ILE A 26 -5.00 0.88 -10.74
CA ILE A 26 -3.57 0.92 -10.49
C ILE A 26 -3.26 0.21 -9.18
N GLY A 27 -2.52 -0.89 -9.28
CA GLY A 27 -2.02 -1.63 -8.12
C GLY A 27 -0.77 -0.98 -7.54
N ILE A 28 -0.73 -0.81 -6.22
CA ILE A 28 0.44 -0.34 -5.48
C ILE A 28 0.95 -1.50 -4.62
N ALA A 29 2.09 -2.05 -5.01
CA ALA A 29 2.77 -3.12 -4.28
C ALA A 29 3.54 -2.53 -3.09
N GLN A 30 3.02 -2.72 -1.88
CA GLN A 30 3.60 -2.18 -0.65
C GLN A 30 4.58 -3.18 -0.03
N THR A 31 5.86 -2.80 0.05
CA THR A 31 6.89 -3.57 0.76
C THR A 31 7.18 -3.02 2.16
N GLY A 32 6.79 -1.77 2.43
CA GLY A 32 7.02 -1.10 3.71
C GLY A 32 6.29 -1.79 4.86
N ASN A 33 7.05 -2.11 5.91
CA ASN A 33 6.55 -2.72 7.14
C ASN A 33 7.55 -2.51 8.29
N ASP A 34 7.17 -2.82 9.52
CA ASP A 34 8.02 -2.60 10.70
C ASP A 34 9.19 -3.61 10.85
N LEU A 35 9.16 -4.73 10.11
CA LEU A 35 10.26 -5.72 10.05
C LEU A 35 11.37 -5.31 9.07
N VAL A 36 11.03 -4.49 8.08
CA VAL A 36 11.92 -4.04 6.98
C VAL A 36 12.10 -2.52 7.09
N PRO A 37 12.96 -2.02 8.01
CA PRO A 37 13.20 -0.59 8.23
C PRO A 37 13.61 0.19 6.98
N CYS A 38 14.31 -0.43 6.01
CA CYS A 38 14.68 0.24 4.77
C CYS A 38 13.46 0.65 3.95
N ASP A 39 12.40 -0.18 3.96
CA ASP A 39 11.21 0.04 3.16
C ASP A 39 10.12 0.79 3.94
N ARG A 40 10.31 1.01 5.25
CA ARG A 40 9.28 1.59 6.13
C ARG A 40 8.77 2.95 5.66
N HIS A 41 9.59 3.76 4.99
CA HIS A 41 9.15 5.05 4.47
C HIS A 41 8.10 4.93 3.35
N HIS A 42 7.95 3.76 2.72
CA HIS A 42 6.97 3.52 1.66
C HIS A 42 5.53 3.61 2.19
N LEU A 43 5.31 3.47 3.50
CA LEU A 43 4.00 3.71 4.14
C LEU A 43 3.53 5.16 3.89
N ALA A 44 4.41 6.14 4.10
CA ALA A 44 4.07 7.55 3.89
C ALA A 44 4.06 7.93 2.39
N LEU A 45 4.90 7.28 1.57
CA LEU A 45 4.92 7.51 0.12
C LEU A 45 3.66 6.97 -0.55
N ALA A 46 3.12 5.83 -0.10
CA ALA A 46 1.93 5.23 -0.70
C ALA A 46 0.72 6.17 -0.66
N ASP A 47 0.55 6.96 0.40
CA ASP A 47 -0.54 7.94 0.47
C ASP A 47 -0.41 9.05 -0.58
N ARG A 48 0.82 9.52 -0.83
CA ARG A 48 1.10 10.48 -1.91
C ARG A 48 0.86 9.88 -3.29
N VAL A 49 1.27 8.63 -3.52
CA VAL A 49 1.04 7.93 -4.78
C VAL A 49 -0.47 7.72 -5.02
N LYS A 50 -1.22 7.29 -4.00
CA LYS A 50 -2.68 7.18 -4.04
C LYS A 50 -3.35 8.50 -4.42
N ALA A 51 -2.88 9.63 -3.88
CA ALA A 51 -3.39 10.96 -4.23
C ALA A 51 -3.14 11.28 -5.71
N GLY A 52 -1.90 11.12 -6.20
CA GLY A 52 -1.57 11.39 -7.61
C GLY A 52 -2.33 10.52 -8.61
N ILE A 53 -2.58 9.25 -8.27
CA ILE A 53 -3.42 8.35 -9.09
C ILE A 53 -4.85 8.87 -9.17
N ARG A 54 -5.43 9.33 -8.05
CA ARG A 54 -6.80 9.89 -8.02
C ARG A 54 -6.87 11.18 -8.84
N ASP A 55 -5.88 12.06 -8.70
CA ASP A 55 -5.79 13.32 -9.46
C ASP A 55 -5.68 13.07 -10.97
N SER A 56 -5.03 11.98 -11.36
CA SER A 56 -4.91 11.54 -12.76
C SER A 56 -6.14 10.76 -13.27
N GLY A 57 -7.18 10.60 -12.45
CA GLY A 57 -8.39 9.87 -12.83
C GLY A 57 -8.23 8.34 -12.82
N GLY A 58 -7.29 7.78 -12.08
CA GLY A 58 -7.15 6.34 -11.84
C GLY A 58 -7.76 5.88 -10.51
N ILE A 59 -7.90 4.58 -10.32
CA ILE A 59 -8.37 3.97 -9.06
C ILE A 59 -7.21 3.25 -8.39
N PRO A 60 -6.67 3.75 -7.27
CA PRO A 60 -5.54 3.09 -6.60
C PRO A 60 -6.00 1.94 -5.71
N LEU A 61 -5.32 0.80 -5.81
CA LEU A 61 -5.48 -0.37 -4.93
C LEU A 61 -4.13 -0.75 -4.33
N GLU A 62 -3.96 -0.56 -3.03
CA GLU A 62 -2.74 -0.96 -2.32
C GLU A 62 -2.85 -2.40 -1.83
N PHE A 63 -1.80 -3.20 -2.02
CA PHE A 63 -1.70 -4.54 -1.46
C PHE A 63 -0.29 -4.80 -0.92
N PRO A 64 -0.17 -5.54 0.20
CA PRO A 64 1.12 -5.89 0.76
C PRO A 64 1.83 -6.96 -0.08
N VAL A 65 3.15 -6.93 -0.07
CA VAL A 65 4.03 -7.96 -0.64
C VAL A 65 4.76 -8.68 0.49
N HIS A 66 5.25 -9.90 0.20
CA HIS A 66 6.06 -10.65 1.16
C HIS A 66 7.29 -9.83 1.58
N PRO A 67 7.48 -9.58 2.90
CA PRO A 67 8.57 -8.76 3.38
C PRO A 67 9.89 -9.53 3.33
N LEU A 68 10.95 -8.91 2.81
CA LEU A 68 12.29 -9.47 2.79
C LEU A 68 13.25 -8.47 3.44
N GLN A 69 13.85 -8.87 4.56
CA GLN A 69 14.87 -8.07 5.24
C GLN A 69 16.23 -8.72 5.06
N GLU A 70 17.11 -8.08 4.28
CA GLU A 70 18.44 -8.59 3.98
C GLU A 70 19.38 -8.49 5.20
N THR A 71 19.33 -7.36 5.93
CA THR A 71 20.24 -7.09 7.06
C THR A 71 19.65 -7.49 8.42
N GLY A 72 18.77 -8.49 8.44
CA GLY A 72 17.95 -8.87 9.60
C GLY A 72 18.73 -9.52 10.74
N ASN A 73 19.67 -8.79 11.35
CA ASN A 73 20.39 -9.21 12.53
C ASN A 73 19.73 -8.56 13.76
N VAL A 74 18.62 -9.15 14.22
CA VAL A 74 17.94 -8.72 15.46
C VAL A 74 18.76 -9.24 16.65
N ARG A 75 19.92 -8.62 16.89
CA ARG A 75 20.50 -8.63 18.22
C ARG A 75 19.69 -7.61 19.01
N ALA A 76 18.97 -8.06 20.03
CA ALA A 76 18.35 -7.17 21.00
C ALA A 76 19.47 -6.39 21.71
N THR A 77 19.88 -5.26 21.14
CA THR A 77 20.78 -4.34 21.82
C THR A 77 19.95 -3.58 22.84
N PRO A 78 20.33 -3.58 24.14
CA PRO A 78 19.67 -2.72 25.11
C PRO A 78 19.90 -1.27 24.65
N SER A 79 18.79 -0.57 24.45
CA SER A 79 18.73 0.82 24.00
C SER A 79 19.72 1.70 24.77
N SER A 80 20.79 2.16 24.13
CA SER A 80 21.73 3.09 24.75
C SER A 80 22.53 3.97 23.78
N SER A 81 22.04 4.22 22.56
CA SER A 81 22.59 5.31 21.74
C SER A 81 21.79 5.55 20.44
N CYS A 82 20.81 6.44 20.51
CA CYS A 82 20.47 7.28 19.35
C CYS A 82 20.84 8.71 19.76
N PRO A 83 21.93 9.29 19.23
CA PRO A 83 22.30 10.66 19.54
C PRO A 83 21.31 11.60 18.83
N MET A 84 20.64 12.45 19.63
CA MET A 84 20.11 13.72 19.16
C MET A 84 21.26 14.65 18.75
#